data_AF-A0A098LYJ6-F1
#
_entry.id   AF-A0A098LYJ6-F1
#
_cell.length_a   1.000
_cell.length_b   1.000
_cell.length_c   1.000
_cell.angle_alpha   90.00
_cell.angle_beta   90.00
_cell.angle_gamma   90.00
#
_symmetry.space_group_name_H-M   'P 1'
#
loop_
_entity.id
_entity.type
_entity.pdbx_description
1 polymer ?
#
loop_
_entity_poly.entity_id
_entity_poly.type
_entity_poly.pdbx_seq_one_letter_code
_entity_poly.pdbx_strand_id
1 'polypeptide(L)'
;NKDKIKVQSAQNVTLDLFGRWRETDLLANPNRRNDNAQLLTGINLNGQTVGFGYVGSLCEPRSSVAIVQDHSKTASLVASTMAHELGHNLGINHDTASCNCRAKSCIMSPTLGYEPSYQFSSCSYDQNLRYFIDKRPQCILKKPLITDIVAPAVCGNYFVEAGEECDCGSPRNCQNACCNATTCKLQPGAQCESGECCEQCRFKGAGAVCRGARDDCDLAEHCTGQSAECPTDLFQRNGLPCQNNQGYCYNGTCPILTKQCIALMGPDKKVAPDICFDNNLGRNNYGYCRQEQGVNIPCDPQDVKCGKLFCISGSGGKKITCTYINSPEGMVDPGTKCGDGKVCINRRCVNVQTAY
;
A
#
# COMPACT_ATOMS: atom_id res chain seq x y z
N ASN A 1 -19.62 21.57 13.67
CA ASN A 1 -18.64 21.01 14.62
C ASN A 1 -19.28 19.94 15.47
N LYS A 2 -19.40 18.73 14.93
CA LYS A 2 -19.77 17.51 15.67
C LYS A 2 -18.86 16.39 15.19
N ASP A 3 -18.59 15.41 16.05
CA ASP A 3 -17.84 14.24 15.65
C ASP A 3 -18.59 13.48 14.55
N LYS A 4 -17.85 13.01 13.54
CA LYS A 4 -18.40 12.20 12.45
C LYS A 4 -18.62 10.74 12.82
N ILE A 5 -18.05 10.32 13.95
CA ILE A 5 -18.23 9.00 14.57
C ILE A 5 -18.52 9.18 16.05
N LYS A 6 -19.12 8.18 16.69
CA LYS A 6 -19.31 8.19 18.15
C LYS A 6 -18.06 7.71 18.87
N VAL A 7 -17.16 8.64 19.19
CA VAL A 7 -15.92 8.37 19.94
C VAL A 7 -16.27 7.91 21.38
N GLN A 8 -15.67 6.81 21.83
CA GLN A 8 -15.94 6.16 23.11
C GLN A 8 -14.65 5.75 23.82
N SER A 9 -14.69 5.58 25.14
CA SER A 9 -13.54 5.07 25.92
C SER A 9 -13.15 3.64 25.55
N ALA A 10 -14.07 2.85 24.99
CA ALA A 10 -13.76 1.53 24.45
C ALA A 10 -12.97 1.66 23.14
N GLN A 11 -11.64 1.52 23.23
CA GLN A 11 -10.70 1.72 22.13
C GLN A 11 -11.00 0.86 20.89
N ASN A 12 -11.44 -0.39 21.08
CA ASN A 12 -11.79 -1.30 20.00
C ASN A 12 -13.03 -0.84 19.22
N VAL A 13 -14.03 -0.29 19.92
CA VAL A 13 -15.25 0.24 19.29
C VAL A 13 -14.92 1.51 18.52
N THR A 14 -14.15 2.42 19.11
CA THR A 14 -13.74 3.67 18.46
C THR A 14 -12.89 3.42 17.23
N LEU A 15 -11.93 2.49 17.30
CA LEU A 15 -11.08 2.11 16.15
C LEU A 15 -11.92 1.54 15.00
N ASP A 16 -12.87 0.64 15.28
CA ASP A 16 -13.74 0.06 14.25
C ASP A 16 -14.63 1.12 13.57
N LEU A 17 -15.21 2.02 14.36
CA LEU A 17 -16.01 3.13 13.83
C LEU A 17 -15.16 4.07 12.97
N PHE A 18 -13.93 4.38 13.41
CA PHE A 18 -13.01 5.24 12.67
C PHE A 18 -12.55 4.61 11.37
N GLY A 19 -12.21 3.32 11.38
CA GLY A 19 -11.83 2.58 10.18
C GLY A 19 -12.96 2.54 9.15
N ARG A 20 -14.20 2.25 9.57
CA ARG A 20 -15.38 2.29 8.67
C ARG A 20 -15.55 3.67 8.05
N TRP A 21 -15.50 4.72 8.87
CA TRP A 21 -15.62 6.09 8.39
C TRP A 21 -14.49 6.48 7.44
N ARG A 22 -13.24 6.02 7.67
CA ARG A 22 -12.15 6.24 6.73
C ARG A 22 -12.48 5.67 5.36
N GLU A 23 -12.90 4.41 5.33
CA GLU A 23 -13.24 3.68 4.10
C GLU A 23 -14.41 4.33 3.34
N THR A 24 -15.51 4.64 4.04
CA THR A 24 -16.76 5.08 3.39
C THR A 24 -16.84 6.57 3.12
N ASP A 25 -16.15 7.40 3.89
CA ASP A 25 -16.30 8.86 3.83
C ASP A 25 -14.98 9.57 3.50
N LEU A 26 -13.89 9.27 4.22
CA LEU A 26 -12.62 9.99 4.04
C LEU A 26 -12.01 9.67 2.67
N LEU A 27 -11.90 8.39 2.33
CA LEU A 27 -11.33 7.93 1.07
C LEU A 27 -12.27 8.09 -0.12
N ALA A 28 -13.58 8.23 0.11
CA ALA A 28 -14.54 8.57 -0.93
C ALA A 28 -14.30 9.97 -1.53
N ASN A 29 -13.62 10.86 -0.80
CA ASN A 29 -13.21 12.16 -1.32
C ASN A 29 -11.85 12.05 -2.03
N PRO A 30 -11.78 12.27 -3.37
CA PRO A 30 -10.53 12.15 -4.12
C PRO A 30 -9.45 13.15 -3.66
N ASN A 31 -9.84 14.31 -3.10
CA ASN A 31 -8.91 15.33 -2.60
C ASN A 31 -8.37 15.02 -1.19
N ARG A 32 -8.73 13.87 -0.61
CA ARG A 32 -8.30 13.45 0.74
C ARG A 32 -7.75 12.03 0.76
N ARG A 33 -7.40 11.48 -0.40
CA ARG A 33 -6.73 10.18 -0.47
C ARG A 33 -5.44 10.22 0.34
N ASN A 34 -5.24 9.21 1.16
CA ASN A 34 -4.10 9.08 2.07
C ASN A 34 -3.80 7.60 2.30
N ASP A 35 -2.57 7.32 2.68
CA ASP A 35 -2.09 5.96 2.90
C ASP A 35 -2.51 5.41 4.27
N ASN A 36 -2.59 6.29 5.27
CA ASN A 36 -2.95 6.00 6.66
C ASN A 36 -3.67 7.20 7.28
N ALA A 37 -4.55 6.94 8.26
CA ALA A 37 -5.16 8.01 9.06
C ALA A 37 -5.07 7.71 10.56
N GLN A 38 -4.69 8.71 11.34
CA GLN A 38 -4.59 8.63 12.80
C GLN A 38 -5.66 9.55 13.42
N LEU A 39 -6.49 9.02 14.33
CA LEU A 39 -7.45 9.83 15.08
C LEU A 39 -6.83 10.27 16.40
N LEU A 40 -6.53 11.57 16.53
CA LEU A 40 -6.17 12.16 17.82
C LEU A 40 -7.44 12.50 18.60
N THR A 41 -7.58 11.97 19.82
CA THR A 41 -8.78 12.16 20.66
C THR A 41 -8.44 12.64 22.07
N GLY A 42 -9.27 13.54 22.61
CA GLY A 42 -9.21 13.96 24.01
C GLY A 42 -9.99 13.05 24.98
N ILE A 43 -10.63 11.99 24.49
CA ILE A 43 -11.31 11.02 25.35
C ILE A 43 -10.28 10.10 26.02
N ASN A 44 -10.48 9.83 27.31
CA ASN A 44 -9.74 8.80 28.02
C ASN A 44 -10.18 7.40 27.56
N LEU A 45 -9.24 6.65 26.99
CA LEU A 45 -9.46 5.25 26.63
C LEU A 45 -9.45 4.36 27.87
N ASN A 46 -10.07 3.18 27.77
CA ASN A 46 -10.21 2.27 28.90
C ASN A 46 -8.85 1.68 29.33
N GLY A 47 -8.65 1.57 30.65
CA GLY A 47 -7.46 0.99 31.24
C GLY A 47 -6.26 1.93 31.15
N GLN A 48 -5.10 1.39 30.79
CA GLN A 48 -3.83 2.13 30.62
C GLN A 48 -3.52 2.39 29.13
N THR A 49 -4.48 2.13 28.24
CA THR A 49 -4.31 2.28 26.80
C THR A 49 -4.25 3.77 26.45
N VAL A 50 -3.23 4.18 25.70
CA VAL A 50 -3.13 5.57 25.17
C VAL A 50 -3.13 5.62 23.65
N GLY A 51 -3.13 4.47 22.98
CA GLY A 51 -3.26 4.33 21.54
C GLY A 51 -3.74 2.92 21.18
N PHE A 52 -4.34 2.77 20.01
CA PHE A 52 -4.79 1.46 19.54
C PHE A 52 -4.87 1.42 17.99
N GLY A 53 -4.16 0.50 17.37
CA GLY A 53 -4.09 0.32 15.92
C GLY A 53 -4.17 -1.14 15.48
N TYR A 54 -4.50 -1.35 14.21
CA TYR A 54 -4.41 -2.67 13.57
C TYR A 54 -2.96 -2.99 13.21
N VAL A 55 -2.58 -4.26 13.31
CA VAL A 55 -1.22 -4.72 12.96
C VAL A 55 -1.13 -5.11 11.49
N GLY A 56 -0.13 -4.60 10.78
CA GLY A 56 0.20 -4.99 9.41
C GLY A 56 -0.86 -4.62 8.38
N SER A 57 -1.53 -3.49 8.60
CA SER A 57 -2.72 -3.06 7.86
C SER A 57 -2.51 -1.82 6.99
N LEU A 58 -1.27 -1.34 6.86
CA LEU A 58 -0.95 -0.18 6.04
C LEU A 58 -1.50 -0.32 4.61
N CYS A 59 -1.99 0.79 4.05
CA CYS A 59 -2.70 0.87 2.76
C CYS A 59 -4.11 0.25 2.71
N GLU A 60 -4.53 -0.57 3.68
CA GLU A 60 -5.89 -1.13 3.66
C GLU A 60 -6.93 -0.01 3.83
N PRO A 61 -8.02 0.04 3.03
CA PRO A 61 -9.00 1.14 3.06
C PRO A 61 -9.65 1.36 4.43
N ARG A 62 -9.93 0.28 5.16
CA ARG A 62 -10.56 0.34 6.48
C ARG A 62 -9.56 0.27 7.63
N SER A 63 -8.54 -0.59 7.50
CA SER A 63 -7.67 -0.97 8.62
C SER A 63 -6.36 -0.18 8.69
N SER A 64 -6.01 0.63 7.68
CA SER A 64 -4.86 1.55 7.74
C SER A 64 -5.21 2.78 8.58
N VAL A 65 -5.51 2.51 9.85
CA VAL A 65 -5.89 3.48 10.86
C VAL A 65 -5.35 3.10 12.23
N ALA A 66 -5.21 4.11 13.08
CA ALA A 66 -5.15 3.92 14.52
C ALA A 66 -5.74 5.13 15.26
N ILE A 67 -5.97 4.96 16.55
CA ILE A 67 -6.43 6.03 17.45
C ILE A 67 -5.32 6.34 18.46
N VAL A 68 -5.16 7.62 18.77
CA VAL A 68 -4.14 8.12 19.70
C VAL A 68 -4.85 9.04 20.69
N GLN A 69 -4.71 8.77 21.98
CA GLN A 69 -5.17 9.67 23.03
C GLN A 69 -4.19 10.85 23.15
N ASP A 70 -4.71 12.06 23.25
CA ASP A 70 -3.95 13.26 23.62
C ASP A 70 -3.67 13.25 25.14
N HIS A 71 -2.85 12.28 25.58
CA HIS A 71 -2.67 11.93 26.99
C HIS A 71 -1.70 12.85 27.75
N SER A 72 -1.01 13.76 27.06
CA SER A 72 0.00 14.62 27.65
C SER A 72 0.07 15.97 26.95
N LYS A 73 0.34 17.03 27.72
CA LYS A 73 0.65 18.36 27.17
C LYS A 73 1.99 18.40 26.44
N THR A 74 2.85 17.41 26.66
CA THR A 74 4.14 17.29 26.00
C THR A 74 3.93 16.60 24.65
N ALA A 75 3.93 17.39 23.57
CA ALA A 75 3.65 16.91 22.21
C ALA A 75 4.54 15.73 21.77
N SER A 76 5.80 15.66 22.22
CA SER A 76 6.70 14.55 21.88
C SER A 76 6.28 13.21 22.49
N LEU A 77 5.60 13.19 23.64
CA LEU A 77 5.04 11.96 24.21
C LEU A 77 3.87 11.45 23.36
N VAL A 78 2.99 12.35 22.93
CA VAL A 78 1.87 12.01 22.03
C VAL A 78 2.40 11.58 20.65
N ALA A 79 3.45 12.24 20.14
CA ALA A 79 4.12 11.84 18.91
C ALA A 79 4.76 10.45 19.02
N SER A 80 5.37 10.11 20.16
CA SER A 80 5.89 8.76 20.42
C SER A 80 4.77 7.71 20.40
N THR A 81 3.59 8.02 20.93
CA THR A 81 2.42 7.13 20.84
C THR A 81 1.91 7.02 19.40
N MET A 82 1.83 8.12 18.66
CA MET A 82 1.45 8.07 17.24
C MET A 82 2.42 7.23 16.41
N ALA A 83 3.73 7.35 16.66
CA ALA A 83 4.75 6.52 16.03
C ALA A 83 4.61 5.03 16.40
N HIS A 84 4.25 4.73 17.65
CA HIS A 84 3.96 3.36 18.10
C HIS A 84 2.78 2.74 17.34
N GLU A 85 1.66 3.47 17.23
CA GLU A 85 0.48 2.98 16.52
C GLU A 85 0.69 2.86 15.00
N LEU A 86 1.43 3.80 14.40
CA LEU A 86 1.85 3.66 13.01
C LEU A 86 2.80 2.46 12.83
N GLY A 87 3.64 2.17 13.82
CA GLY A 87 4.48 0.97 13.89
C GLY A 87 3.66 -0.32 13.84
N HIS A 88 2.55 -0.40 14.57
CA HIS A 88 1.59 -1.51 14.43
C HIS A 88 1.06 -1.61 13.01
N ASN A 89 0.58 -0.51 12.41
CA ASN A 89 0.10 -0.53 11.01
C ASN A 89 1.20 -1.01 10.03
N LEU A 90 2.46 -0.71 10.32
CA LEU A 90 3.67 -1.14 9.61
C LEU A 90 4.12 -2.59 9.93
N GLY A 91 3.27 -3.38 10.59
CA GLY A 91 3.48 -4.80 10.85
C GLY A 91 4.37 -5.11 12.05
N ILE A 92 4.61 -4.13 12.91
CA ILE A 92 5.51 -4.28 14.06
C ILE A 92 4.69 -4.59 15.31
N ASN A 93 5.08 -5.61 16.06
CA ASN A 93 4.49 -5.97 17.35
C ASN A 93 5.31 -5.37 18.50
N HIS A 94 4.78 -5.46 19.72
CA HIS A 94 5.50 -5.02 20.91
C HIS A 94 6.86 -5.70 21.08
N ASP A 95 7.80 -4.94 21.63
CA ASP A 95 9.11 -5.42 22.03
C ASP A 95 9.00 -6.45 23.16
N THR A 96 9.81 -7.50 23.09
CA THR A 96 10.00 -8.48 24.17
C THR A 96 11.31 -8.21 24.89
N ALA A 97 11.59 -8.94 25.98
CA ALA A 97 12.81 -8.76 26.79
C ALA A 97 14.13 -8.93 26.00
N SER A 98 14.11 -9.58 24.83
CA SER A 98 15.29 -9.75 23.97
C SER A 98 15.51 -8.59 22.99
N CYS A 99 14.54 -7.68 22.86
CA CYS A 99 14.57 -6.58 21.91
C CYS A 99 15.28 -5.37 22.52
N ASN A 100 16.21 -4.78 21.77
CA ASN A 100 17.07 -3.71 22.29
C ASN A 100 17.11 -2.53 21.32
N CYS A 101 17.19 -1.32 21.88
CA CYS A 101 17.56 -0.08 21.18
C CYS A 101 18.61 0.67 22.02
N ARG A 102 19.23 1.72 21.48
CA ARG A 102 20.24 2.50 22.24
C ARG A 102 19.60 3.47 23.24
N ALA A 103 18.31 3.77 23.06
CA ALA A 103 17.54 4.61 23.97
C ALA A 103 17.13 3.85 25.24
N LYS A 104 16.70 4.60 26.28
CA LYS A 104 16.17 4.02 27.53
C LYS A 104 14.89 3.21 27.32
N SER A 105 14.08 3.61 26.34
CA SER A 105 12.87 2.93 25.91
C SER A 105 12.80 2.99 24.39
N CYS A 106 12.24 1.95 23.79
CA CYS A 106 12.04 1.85 22.35
C CYS A 106 10.59 2.23 22.01
N ILE A 107 10.34 2.63 20.77
CA ILE A 107 9.00 3.05 20.33
C ILE A 107 7.97 1.94 20.57
N MET A 108 8.32 0.68 20.31
CA MET A 108 7.39 -0.47 20.43
C MET A 108 7.37 -1.12 21.81
N SER A 109 7.86 -0.43 22.85
CA SER A 109 7.67 -0.86 24.23
C SER A 109 6.16 -1.03 24.53
N PRO A 110 5.73 -2.13 25.20
CA PRO A 110 4.32 -2.37 25.51
C PRO A 110 3.77 -1.41 26.58
N THR A 111 4.64 -0.69 27.28
CA THR A 111 4.28 0.25 28.35
C THR A 111 4.79 1.65 28.05
N LEU A 112 3.96 2.64 28.37
CA LEU A 112 4.32 4.06 28.26
C LEU A 112 5.42 4.44 29.26
N GLY A 113 6.46 5.12 28.77
CA GLY A 113 7.50 5.72 29.60
C GLY A 113 7.19 7.19 29.94
N TYR A 114 7.92 7.74 30.92
CA TYR A 114 7.87 9.17 31.26
C TYR A 114 8.60 10.06 30.23
N GLU A 115 9.51 9.47 29.46
CA GLU A 115 10.29 10.14 28.43
C GLU A 115 9.89 9.61 27.04
N PRO A 116 9.85 10.46 26.00
CA PRO A 116 9.51 10.03 24.65
C PRO A 116 10.59 9.12 24.05
N SER A 117 10.14 8.10 23.32
CA SER A 117 11.00 7.19 22.56
C SER A 117 11.13 7.66 21.12
N TYR A 118 12.35 7.66 20.58
CA TYR A 118 12.63 8.07 19.18
C TYR A 118 13.35 6.98 18.38
N GLN A 119 13.51 5.78 18.96
CA GLN A 119 14.23 4.68 18.33
C GLN A 119 13.38 3.42 18.35
N PHE A 120 13.31 2.77 17.18
CA PHE A 120 12.85 1.41 17.06
C PHE A 120 13.90 0.44 17.60
N SER A 121 13.47 -0.72 18.07
CA SER A 121 14.36 -1.81 18.48
C SER A 121 14.88 -2.59 17.27
N SER A 122 15.90 -3.43 17.49
CA SER A 122 16.34 -4.40 16.47
C SER A 122 15.20 -5.32 16.02
N CYS A 123 14.34 -5.78 16.94
CA CYS A 123 13.19 -6.61 16.61
C CYS A 123 12.18 -5.87 15.73
N SER A 124 11.94 -4.59 16.02
CA SER A 124 11.03 -3.75 15.25
C SER A 124 11.47 -3.67 13.78
N TYR A 125 12.77 -3.48 13.55
CA TYR A 125 13.35 -3.44 12.21
C TYR A 125 13.16 -4.77 11.47
N ASP A 126 13.48 -5.90 12.11
CA ASP A 126 13.34 -7.23 11.50
C ASP A 126 11.88 -7.55 11.13
N GLN A 127 10.94 -7.17 12.00
CA GLN A 127 9.51 -7.39 11.76
C GLN A 127 8.99 -6.51 10.61
N ASN A 128 9.36 -5.23 10.59
CA ASN A 128 8.98 -4.33 9.51
C ASN A 128 9.55 -4.78 8.16
N LEU A 129 10.81 -5.23 8.13
CA LEU A 129 11.41 -5.76 6.90
C LEU A 129 10.64 -6.98 6.38
N ARG A 130 10.27 -7.93 7.24
CA ARG A 130 9.43 -9.07 6.85
C ARG A 130 8.07 -8.62 6.33
N TYR A 131 7.43 -7.68 7.02
CA TYR A 131 6.16 -7.11 6.58
C TYR A 131 6.25 -6.53 5.15
N PHE A 132 7.30 -5.74 4.85
CA PHE A 132 7.48 -5.19 3.51
C PHE A 132 7.79 -6.24 2.45
N ILE A 133 8.55 -7.30 2.79
CA ILE A 133 8.84 -8.40 1.87
C ILE A 133 7.55 -9.18 1.53
N ASP A 134 6.74 -9.48 2.55
CA ASP A 134 5.57 -10.35 2.44
C ASP A 134 4.35 -9.62 1.87
N LYS A 135 4.09 -8.38 2.34
CA LYS A 135 2.86 -7.64 2.02
C LYS A 135 3.05 -6.62 0.89
N ARG A 136 4.26 -6.11 0.69
CA ARG A 136 4.61 -5.13 -0.35
C ARG A 136 3.54 -4.04 -0.52
N PRO A 137 3.22 -3.26 0.54
CA PRO A 137 2.20 -2.23 0.48
C PRO A 137 2.56 -1.18 -0.59
N GLN A 138 1.74 -1.07 -1.64
CA GLN A 138 2.07 -0.24 -2.80
C GLN A 138 1.84 1.26 -2.57
N CYS A 139 0.91 1.64 -1.67
CA CYS A 139 0.50 3.04 -1.54
C CYS A 139 1.64 3.96 -1.08
N ILE A 140 2.54 3.47 -0.23
CA ILE A 140 3.68 4.21 0.31
C ILE A 140 4.84 4.43 -0.67
N LEU A 141 4.77 3.85 -1.87
CA LEU A 141 5.78 4.06 -2.90
C LEU A 141 5.55 5.36 -3.68
N LYS A 142 4.34 5.93 -3.58
CA LYS A 142 4.00 7.18 -4.26
C LYS A 142 4.45 8.36 -3.39
N LYS A 143 5.51 9.05 -3.83
CA LYS A 143 5.92 10.34 -3.25
C LYS A 143 4.78 11.36 -3.39
N PRO A 144 4.36 12.04 -2.31
CA PRO A 144 3.34 13.09 -2.39
C PRO A 144 3.87 14.31 -3.15
N LEU A 145 2.97 15.07 -3.78
CA LEU A 145 3.36 16.34 -4.39
C LEU A 145 3.64 17.37 -3.29
N ILE A 146 4.52 18.33 -3.56
CA ILE A 146 4.82 19.45 -2.66
C ILE A 146 3.53 20.20 -2.26
N THR A 147 2.58 20.30 -3.19
CA THR A 147 1.29 20.96 -2.98
C THR A 147 0.31 20.16 -2.11
N ASP A 148 0.54 18.86 -1.92
CA ASP A 148 -0.31 17.99 -1.11
C ASP A 148 0.06 18.04 0.37
N ILE A 149 1.22 18.60 0.71
CA ILE A 149 1.69 18.76 2.08
C ILE A 149 1.07 20.01 2.69
N VAL A 150 0.23 19.79 3.69
CA VAL A 150 -0.49 20.87 4.41
C VAL A 150 0.27 21.38 5.64
N ALA A 151 1.31 20.68 6.07
CA ALA A 151 2.15 21.10 7.18
C ALA A 151 3.05 22.27 6.73
N PRO A 152 3.42 23.20 7.65
CA PRO A 152 4.45 24.19 7.36
C PRO A 152 5.77 23.51 7.01
N ALA A 153 6.49 24.05 6.01
CA ALA A 153 7.77 23.52 5.57
C ALA A 153 8.82 23.52 6.71
N VAL A 154 9.62 22.46 6.79
CA VAL A 154 10.67 22.27 7.79
C VAL A 154 11.99 21.87 7.13
N CYS A 155 12.84 22.86 6.91
CA CYS A 155 14.17 22.63 6.36
C CYS A 155 15.01 21.68 7.22
N GLY A 156 15.47 20.59 6.60
CA GLY A 156 16.29 19.55 7.20
C GLY A 156 15.52 18.28 7.58
N ASN A 157 14.29 18.10 7.08
CA ASN A 157 13.46 16.92 7.32
C ASN A 157 13.59 15.85 6.21
N TYR A 158 14.51 16.04 5.25
CA TYR A 158 14.78 15.19 4.09
C TYR A 158 13.64 15.13 3.05
N PHE A 159 12.70 16.08 3.08
CA PHE A 159 11.64 16.17 2.10
C PHE A 159 11.53 17.60 1.59
N VAL A 160 11.61 17.79 0.27
CA VAL A 160 11.48 19.12 -0.33
C VAL A 160 10.04 19.60 -0.21
N GLU A 161 9.81 20.65 0.57
CA GLU A 161 8.50 21.24 0.81
C GLU A 161 8.33 22.62 0.13
N ALA A 162 7.15 23.21 0.27
CA ALA A 162 6.83 24.47 -0.38
C ALA A 162 7.78 25.59 0.12
N GLY A 163 8.56 26.16 -0.80
CA GLY A 163 9.54 27.22 -0.52
C GLY A 163 10.99 26.74 -0.48
N GLU A 164 11.23 25.43 -0.52
CA GLU A 164 12.55 24.82 -0.56
C GLU A 164 12.93 24.44 -2.00
N GLU A 165 14.23 24.39 -2.27
CA GLU A 165 14.77 23.91 -3.56
C GLU A 165 15.46 22.54 -3.41
N CYS A 166 15.83 22.19 -2.18
CA CYS A 166 16.45 20.92 -1.82
C CYS A 166 16.37 20.70 -0.31
N ASP A 167 16.41 19.44 0.13
CA ASP A 167 16.52 19.07 1.55
C ASP A 167 17.34 17.79 1.71
N CYS A 168 18.56 17.93 2.23
CA CYS A 168 19.49 16.83 2.50
C CYS A 168 19.64 16.55 4.02
N GLY A 169 18.70 17.04 4.82
CA GLY A 169 18.74 16.95 6.27
C GLY A 169 19.55 18.05 6.94
N SER A 170 19.85 17.86 8.23
CA SER A 170 20.63 18.83 9.01
C SER A 170 22.05 19.07 8.43
N PRO A 171 22.68 20.24 8.68
CA PRO A 171 24.04 20.53 8.23
C PRO A 171 25.10 19.51 8.67
N ARG A 172 24.87 18.79 9.78
CA ARG A 172 25.77 17.75 10.27
C ARG A 172 25.70 16.46 9.44
N ASN A 173 24.54 16.15 8.88
CA ASN A 173 24.27 14.88 8.19
C ASN A 173 24.24 15.03 6.67
N CYS A 174 24.05 16.25 6.16
CA CYS A 174 23.98 16.48 4.73
C CYS A 174 25.32 16.16 4.06
N GLN A 175 25.28 15.21 3.13
CA GLN A 175 26.41 14.81 2.29
C GLN A 175 26.28 15.35 0.85
N ASN A 176 25.18 16.02 0.53
CA ASN A 176 24.90 16.49 -0.82
C ASN A 176 25.56 17.86 -1.08
N ALA A 177 26.54 17.88 -1.98
CA ALA A 177 27.26 19.10 -2.37
C ALA A 177 26.40 20.10 -3.15
N CYS A 178 25.24 19.69 -3.67
CA CYS A 178 24.34 20.53 -4.43
C CYS A 178 23.42 21.38 -3.54
N CYS A 179 23.35 21.11 -2.25
CA CYS A 179 22.40 21.74 -1.34
C CYS A 179 23.07 22.48 -0.20
N ASN A 180 22.51 23.64 0.15
CA ASN A 180 22.81 24.31 1.39
C ASN A 180 21.82 23.87 2.48
N ALA A 181 22.22 22.89 3.28
CA ALA A 181 21.44 22.29 4.37
C ALA A 181 20.94 23.28 5.44
N THR A 182 21.53 24.47 5.54
CA THR A 182 21.08 25.51 6.49
C THR A 182 19.88 26.29 5.96
N THR A 183 19.73 26.36 4.63
CA THR A 183 18.74 27.23 3.97
C THR A 183 17.76 26.48 3.08
N CYS A 184 18.01 25.20 2.81
CA CYS A 184 17.25 24.37 1.87
C CYS A 184 17.17 25.01 0.47
N LYS A 185 18.30 25.58 0.05
CA LYS A 185 18.53 26.21 -1.25
C LYS A 185 19.64 25.51 -2.01
N LEU A 186 19.51 25.48 -3.33
CA LEU A 186 20.55 24.93 -4.17
C LEU A 186 21.81 25.78 -4.08
N GLN A 187 22.97 25.12 -4.15
CA GLN A 187 24.24 25.81 -4.24
C GLN A 187 24.39 26.52 -5.59
N PRO A 188 25.20 27.59 -5.68
CA PRO A 188 25.42 28.29 -6.94
C PRO A 188 25.86 27.35 -8.07
N GLY A 189 25.12 27.37 -9.18
CA GLY A 189 25.39 26.53 -10.35
C GLY A 189 24.77 25.13 -10.33
N ALA A 190 24.15 24.72 -9.22
CA ALA A 190 23.31 23.52 -9.18
C ALA A 190 21.94 23.79 -9.82
N GLN A 191 21.43 22.80 -10.55
CA GLN A 191 20.08 22.78 -11.11
C GLN A 191 19.16 21.82 -10.34
N CYS A 192 19.74 20.88 -9.60
CA CYS A 192 19.04 19.87 -8.85
C CYS A 192 19.92 19.32 -7.72
N GLU A 193 19.28 18.65 -6.76
CA GLU A 193 19.94 17.99 -5.62
C GLU A 193 19.66 16.49 -5.60
N SER A 194 18.41 16.11 -5.82
CA SER A 194 17.90 14.74 -5.82
C SER A 194 16.99 14.49 -7.03
N GLY A 195 16.52 13.24 -7.18
CA GLY A 195 15.69 12.78 -8.30
C GLY A 195 16.47 11.94 -9.30
N GLU A 196 15.79 11.01 -9.96
CA GLU A 196 16.41 10.03 -10.87
C GLU A 196 16.98 10.67 -12.15
N CYS A 197 16.55 11.90 -12.46
CA CYS A 197 17.06 12.74 -13.55
C CYS A 197 18.06 13.81 -13.08
N CYS A 198 18.58 13.71 -11.86
CA CYS A 198 19.69 14.55 -11.40
C CYS A 198 21.01 13.77 -11.44
N GLU A 199 22.05 14.37 -12.01
CA GLU A 199 23.41 13.84 -12.00
C GLU A 199 24.40 14.98 -11.82
N GLN A 200 25.29 14.88 -10.83
CA GLN A 200 26.31 15.90 -10.54
C GLN A 200 25.73 17.33 -10.44
N CYS A 201 24.61 17.48 -9.71
CA CYS A 201 23.89 18.73 -9.56
C CYS A 201 23.30 19.33 -10.85
N ARG A 202 23.20 18.54 -11.94
CA ARG A 202 22.69 18.96 -13.25
C ARG A 202 21.58 18.02 -13.71
N PHE A 203 20.66 18.54 -14.51
CA PHE A 203 19.68 17.67 -15.14
C PHE A 203 20.38 16.74 -16.12
N LYS A 204 20.02 15.44 -16.06
CA LYS A 204 20.43 14.47 -17.07
C LYS A 204 19.91 14.90 -18.44
N GLY A 205 20.65 14.58 -19.49
CA GLY A 205 20.26 14.90 -20.86
C GLY A 205 18.88 14.35 -21.24
N ALA A 206 18.17 15.06 -22.13
CA ALA A 206 16.90 14.61 -22.65
C ALA A 206 17.03 13.22 -23.31
N GLY A 207 16.15 12.29 -22.96
CA GLY A 207 16.21 10.91 -23.43
C GLY A 207 17.02 9.95 -22.55
N ALA A 208 17.72 10.43 -21.51
CA ALA A 208 18.38 9.53 -20.55
C ALA A 208 17.34 8.70 -19.80
N VAL A 209 17.53 7.37 -19.71
CA VAL A 209 16.60 6.50 -18.99
C VAL A 209 16.69 6.80 -17.49
N CYS A 210 15.57 7.16 -16.87
CA CYS A 210 15.47 7.33 -15.41
C CYS A 210 14.78 6.17 -14.73
N ARG A 211 13.85 5.49 -15.42
CA ARG A 211 13.24 4.25 -14.97
C ARG A 211 13.18 3.27 -16.13
N GLY A 212 13.80 2.09 -15.95
CA GLY A 212 13.69 1.02 -16.94
C GLY A 212 12.34 0.32 -16.85
N ALA A 213 11.87 -0.22 -17.98
CA ALA A 213 10.69 -1.08 -18.01
C ALA A 213 10.93 -2.33 -17.15
N ARG A 214 10.00 -2.62 -16.24
CA ARG A 214 10.08 -3.77 -15.33
C ARG A 214 9.73 -5.09 -16.02
N ASP A 215 8.76 -5.06 -16.93
CA ASP A 215 8.17 -6.23 -17.57
C ASP A 215 7.48 -5.86 -18.90
N ASP A 216 6.89 -6.86 -19.56
CA ASP A 216 6.23 -6.71 -20.87
C ASP A 216 5.09 -5.68 -20.90
N CYS A 217 4.54 -5.31 -19.73
CA CYS A 217 3.39 -4.41 -19.59
C CYS A 217 3.77 -3.00 -19.12
N ASP A 218 5.06 -2.72 -19.05
CA ASP A 218 5.61 -1.48 -18.51
C ASP A 218 6.39 -0.73 -19.60
N LEU A 219 6.40 0.60 -19.54
CA LEU A 219 7.25 1.42 -20.41
C LEU A 219 8.52 1.82 -19.65
N ALA A 220 9.52 2.32 -20.38
CA ALA A 220 10.65 3.00 -19.74
C ALA A 220 10.38 4.51 -19.78
N GLU A 221 10.71 5.22 -18.70
CA GLU A 221 10.67 6.68 -18.70
C GLU A 221 12.06 7.27 -18.89
N HIS A 222 12.04 8.43 -19.52
CA HIS A 222 13.22 9.15 -19.94
C HIS A 222 13.17 10.58 -19.41
N CYS A 223 14.32 11.07 -18.97
CA CYS A 223 14.49 12.45 -18.53
C CYS A 223 14.13 13.43 -19.64
N THR A 224 13.51 14.55 -19.27
CA THR A 224 13.14 15.62 -20.19
C THR A 224 14.31 16.54 -20.53
N GLY A 225 15.41 16.49 -19.76
CA GLY A 225 16.51 17.47 -19.83
C GLY A 225 16.24 18.78 -19.12
N GLN A 226 15.05 18.95 -18.52
CA GLN A 226 14.60 20.21 -17.92
C GLN A 226 14.11 20.05 -16.48
N SER A 227 14.11 18.82 -15.97
CA SER A 227 13.65 18.47 -14.62
C SER A 227 14.55 17.39 -14.03
N ALA A 228 14.65 17.37 -12.70
CA ALA A 228 15.33 16.35 -11.92
C ALA A 228 14.44 15.13 -11.62
N GLU A 229 13.13 15.31 -11.69
CA GLU A 229 12.15 14.25 -11.45
C GLU A 229 11.98 13.42 -12.72
N CYS A 230 11.96 12.09 -12.56
CA CYS A 230 11.55 11.20 -13.65
C CYS A 230 10.07 11.45 -13.97
N PRO A 231 9.65 11.45 -15.25
CA PRO A 231 8.25 11.53 -15.60
C PRO A 231 7.40 10.45 -14.90
N THR A 232 6.10 10.71 -14.78
CA THR A 232 5.15 9.75 -14.20
C THR A 232 5.24 8.39 -14.91
N ASP A 233 5.24 7.32 -14.13
CA ASP A 233 5.24 5.93 -14.58
C ASP A 233 4.10 5.69 -15.59
N LEU A 234 4.48 5.35 -16.84
CA LEU A 234 3.56 5.03 -17.92
C LEU A 234 3.60 3.52 -18.20
N PHE A 235 2.43 2.99 -18.52
CA PHE A 235 2.28 1.57 -18.80
C PHE A 235 1.99 1.31 -20.26
N GLN A 236 2.27 0.09 -20.69
CA GLN A 236 1.77 -0.39 -21.97
C GLN A 236 0.24 -0.33 -21.99
N ARG A 237 -0.31 -0.13 -23.19
CA ARG A 237 -1.75 -0.10 -23.37
C ARG A 237 -2.40 -1.39 -22.84
N ASN A 238 -3.54 -1.23 -22.19
CA ASN A 238 -4.33 -2.38 -21.75
C ASN A 238 -4.70 -3.26 -22.95
N GLY A 239 -4.66 -4.58 -22.76
CA GLY A 239 -4.96 -5.55 -23.81
C GLY A 239 -3.77 -6.00 -24.66
N LEU A 240 -2.57 -5.45 -24.47
CA LEU A 240 -1.36 -5.98 -25.11
C LEU A 240 -1.07 -7.39 -24.59
N PRO A 241 -0.81 -8.41 -25.43
CA PRO A 241 -0.46 -9.72 -24.94
C PRO A 241 0.86 -9.72 -24.15
N CYS A 242 0.90 -10.44 -23.04
CA CYS A 242 2.05 -10.48 -22.13
C CYS A 242 2.36 -11.90 -21.66
N GLN A 243 3.58 -12.13 -21.14
CA GLN A 243 4.03 -13.43 -20.62
C GLN A 243 3.82 -14.57 -21.62
N ASN A 244 4.30 -14.40 -22.86
CA ASN A 244 4.13 -15.37 -23.94
C ASN A 244 2.64 -15.72 -24.22
N ASN A 245 1.77 -14.70 -24.34
CA ASN A 245 0.33 -14.83 -24.58
C ASN A 245 -0.48 -15.53 -23.46
N GLN A 246 0.10 -15.68 -22.27
CA GLN A 246 -0.62 -16.22 -21.11
C GLN A 246 -1.60 -15.22 -20.50
N GLY A 247 -1.41 -13.93 -20.75
CA GLY A 247 -2.27 -12.86 -20.26
C GLY A 247 -2.33 -11.66 -21.21
N TYR A 248 -3.00 -10.62 -20.75
CA TYR A 248 -3.06 -9.31 -21.38
C TYR A 248 -2.71 -8.23 -20.36
N CYS A 249 -2.00 -7.19 -20.80
CA CYS A 249 -1.61 -6.10 -19.93
C CYS A 249 -2.84 -5.38 -19.38
N TYR A 250 -2.80 -5.05 -18.10
CA TYR A 250 -3.82 -4.30 -17.41
C TYR A 250 -3.17 -3.43 -16.34
N ASN A 251 -3.22 -2.11 -16.55
CA ASN A 251 -2.67 -1.07 -15.67
C ASN A 251 -1.24 -1.38 -15.19
N GLY A 252 -0.32 -1.67 -16.13
CA GLY A 252 1.09 -1.91 -15.81
C GLY A 252 1.42 -3.29 -15.26
N THR A 253 0.47 -4.21 -15.28
CA THR A 253 0.66 -5.59 -14.82
C THR A 253 0.14 -6.60 -15.84
N CYS A 254 0.58 -7.86 -15.73
CA CYS A 254 0.07 -8.98 -16.52
C CYS A 254 -0.70 -9.96 -15.60
N PRO A 255 -1.98 -9.70 -15.29
CA PRO A 255 -2.78 -10.55 -14.42
C PRO A 255 -3.06 -11.91 -15.07
N ILE A 256 -2.63 -12.99 -14.43
CA ILE A 256 -2.86 -14.37 -14.87
C ILE A 256 -3.30 -15.25 -13.69
N LEU A 257 -4.22 -16.17 -13.96
CA LEU A 257 -4.80 -17.07 -12.95
C LEU A 257 -3.72 -17.85 -12.16
N THR A 258 -2.65 -18.28 -12.83
CA THR A 258 -1.54 -19.02 -12.20
C THR A 258 -0.82 -18.17 -11.15
N LYS A 259 -0.47 -16.92 -11.47
CA LYS A 259 0.17 -16.00 -10.51
C LYS A 259 -0.76 -15.72 -9.33
N GLN A 260 -2.06 -15.57 -9.59
CA GLN A 260 -3.04 -15.34 -8.54
C GLN A 260 -3.18 -16.55 -7.61
N CYS A 261 -3.23 -17.78 -8.14
CA CYS A 261 -3.24 -19.01 -7.32
C CYS A 261 -1.99 -19.11 -6.44
N ILE A 262 -0.81 -18.80 -6.99
CA ILE A 262 0.46 -18.85 -6.25
C ILE A 262 0.49 -17.79 -5.15
N ALA A 263 0.10 -16.55 -5.47
CA ALA A 263 0.09 -15.45 -4.52
C ALA A 263 -0.87 -15.70 -3.34
N LEU A 264 -2.03 -16.28 -3.62
CA LEU A 264 -3.07 -16.51 -2.61
C LEU A 264 -2.86 -17.78 -1.79
N MET A 265 -2.36 -18.86 -2.41
CA MET A 265 -2.39 -20.19 -1.81
C MET A 265 -1.02 -20.90 -1.75
N GLY A 266 0.05 -20.25 -2.21
CA GLY A 266 1.43 -20.74 -2.14
C GLY A 266 2.00 -21.29 -3.46
N PRO A 267 3.33 -21.51 -3.51
CA PRO A 267 4.07 -21.82 -4.75
C PRO A 267 3.64 -23.11 -5.47
N ASP A 268 3.12 -24.11 -4.74
CA ASP A 268 2.74 -25.42 -5.31
C ASP A 268 1.36 -25.44 -5.99
N LYS A 269 0.73 -24.27 -6.14
CA LYS A 269 -0.66 -24.15 -6.59
C LYS A 269 -0.73 -23.91 -8.09
N LYS A 270 -1.69 -24.57 -8.71
CA LYS A 270 -2.02 -24.45 -10.13
C LYS A 270 -3.47 -24.04 -10.29
N VAL A 271 -3.79 -23.48 -11.46
CA VAL A 271 -5.18 -23.19 -11.83
C VAL A 271 -5.97 -24.49 -11.88
N ALA A 272 -7.17 -24.50 -11.32
CA ALA A 272 -8.03 -25.67 -11.36
C ALA A 272 -8.60 -25.91 -12.77
N PRO A 273 -9.02 -27.14 -13.10
CA PRO A 273 -9.70 -27.43 -14.36
C PRO A 273 -11.02 -26.66 -14.49
N ASP A 274 -11.52 -26.48 -15.71
CA ASP A 274 -12.71 -25.67 -16.00
C ASP A 274 -13.95 -26.09 -15.23
N ILE A 275 -14.12 -27.39 -14.96
CA ILE A 275 -15.23 -27.92 -14.16
C ILE A 275 -15.29 -27.34 -12.73
N CYS A 276 -14.15 -26.88 -12.19
CA CYS A 276 -14.16 -26.19 -10.90
C CYS A 276 -14.80 -24.80 -11.00
N PHE A 277 -14.69 -24.13 -12.15
CA PHE A 277 -15.29 -22.81 -12.36
C PHE A 277 -16.79 -22.88 -12.59
N ASP A 278 -17.36 -24.03 -12.94
CA ASP A 278 -18.83 -24.24 -13.01
C ASP A 278 -19.51 -24.02 -11.64
N ASN A 279 -18.77 -24.10 -10.54
CA ASN A 279 -19.25 -23.71 -9.23
C ASN A 279 -19.71 -22.25 -9.17
N ASN A 280 -19.20 -21.40 -10.06
CA ASN A 280 -19.60 -19.99 -10.17
C ASN A 280 -20.98 -19.79 -10.80
N LEU A 281 -21.63 -20.84 -11.31
CA LEU A 281 -23.02 -20.80 -11.82
C LEU A 281 -24.07 -20.72 -10.69
N GLY A 282 -23.67 -20.57 -9.42
CA GLY A 282 -24.59 -20.43 -8.29
C GLY A 282 -25.20 -21.74 -7.77
N ARG A 283 -24.56 -22.88 -8.04
CA ARG A 283 -25.00 -24.19 -7.49
C ARG A 283 -24.60 -24.39 -6.02
N ASN A 284 -23.94 -23.41 -5.43
CA ASN A 284 -23.43 -23.40 -4.06
C ASN A 284 -23.32 -21.95 -3.56
N ASN A 285 -22.98 -21.78 -2.28
CA ASN A 285 -22.94 -20.46 -1.63
C ASN A 285 -21.59 -19.73 -1.77
N TYR A 286 -20.57 -20.33 -2.39
CA TYR A 286 -19.20 -19.78 -2.44
C TYR A 286 -18.76 -19.33 -3.84
N GLY A 287 -19.37 -19.88 -4.89
CA GLY A 287 -19.11 -19.54 -6.28
C GLY A 287 -20.14 -18.54 -6.79
N TYR A 288 -19.65 -17.38 -7.21
CA TYR A 288 -20.47 -16.27 -7.73
C TYR A 288 -19.59 -15.35 -8.57
N CYS A 289 -20.22 -14.45 -9.34
CA CYS A 289 -19.51 -13.39 -10.05
C CYS A 289 -19.51 -12.09 -9.25
N ARG A 290 -20.64 -11.73 -8.65
CA ARG A 290 -20.86 -10.45 -8.00
C ARG A 290 -21.61 -10.65 -6.68
N GLN A 291 -21.48 -9.70 -5.77
CA GLN A 291 -22.24 -9.68 -4.53
C GLN A 291 -22.93 -8.33 -4.40
N GLU A 292 -24.25 -8.33 -4.24
CA GLU A 292 -25.06 -7.13 -4.08
C GLU A 292 -25.86 -7.24 -2.78
N GLN A 293 -25.67 -6.29 -1.86
CA GLN A 293 -26.36 -6.27 -0.56
C GLN A 293 -26.24 -7.59 0.24
N GLY A 294 -25.09 -8.27 0.13
CA GLY A 294 -24.84 -9.56 0.78
C GLY A 294 -25.38 -10.79 0.03
N VAL A 295 -26.09 -10.59 -1.09
CA VAL A 295 -26.59 -11.67 -1.95
C VAL A 295 -25.57 -11.99 -3.04
N ASN A 296 -25.20 -13.26 -3.14
CA ASN A 296 -24.29 -13.75 -4.17
C ASN A 296 -25.03 -13.92 -5.50
N ILE A 297 -24.57 -13.23 -6.53
CA ILE A 297 -25.12 -13.26 -7.89
C ILE A 297 -24.30 -14.25 -8.73
N PRO A 298 -24.95 -15.30 -9.28
CA PRO A 298 -24.27 -16.28 -10.12
C PRO A 298 -23.68 -15.65 -11.39
N CYS A 299 -22.67 -16.31 -11.95
CA CYS A 299 -22.12 -15.96 -13.24
C CYS A 299 -23.04 -16.45 -14.38
N ASP A 300 -23.03 -15.72 -15.50
CA ASP A 300 -23.47 -16.27 -16.77
C ASP A 300 -22.48 -17.36 -17.22
N PRO A 301 -22.90 -18.34 -18.06
CA PRO A 301 -22.02 -19.44 -18.48
C PRO A 301 -20.69 -19.02 -19.11
N GLN A 302 -20.68 -17.90 -19.84
CA GLN A 302 -19.49 -17.33 -20.46
C GLN A 302 -18.56 -16.60 -19.47
N ASP A 303 -19.06 -16.26 -18.29
CA ASP A 303 -18.38 -15.43 -17.28
C ASP A 303 -17.81 -16.25 -16.12
N VAL A 304 -17.97 -17.58 -16.12
CA VAL A 304 -17.55 -18.46 -15.01
C VAL A 304 -16.07 -18.31 -14.64
N LYS A 305 -15.22 -17.90 -15.59
CA LYS A 305 -13.79 -17.61 -15.39
C LYS A 305 -13.50 -16.25 -14.77
N CYS A 306 -14.51 -15.42 -14.49
CA CYS A 306 -14.39 -14.09 -13.91
C CYS A 306 -15.04 -13.94 -12.53
N GLY A 307 -15.53 -15.06 -11.97
CA GLY A 307 -16.06 -15.15 -10.61
C GLY A 307 -14.99 -15.55 -9.59
N LYS A 308 -15.32 -16.51 -8.73
CA LYS A 308 -14.37 -17.08 -7.76
C LYS A 308 -13.21 -17.77 -8.46
N LEU A 309 -11.98 -17.56 -7.96
CA LEU A 309 -10.80 -18.28 -8.42
C LEU A 309 -10.76 -19.67 -7.77
N PHE A 310 -10.50 -20.69 -8.59
CA PHE A 310 -10.27 -22.06 -8.12
C PHE A 310 -8.87 -22.54 -8.51
N CYS A 311 -8.19 -23.13 -7.55
CA CYS A 311 -6.85 -23.68 -7.68
C CYS A 311 -6.81 -25.16 -7.25
N ILE A 312 -5.71 -25.84 -7.54
CA ILE A 312 -5.40 -27.21 -7.10
C ILE A 312 -3.94 -27.29 -6.63
N SER A 313 -3.63 -28.28 -5.79
CA SER A 313 -2.23 -28.63 -5.48
C SER A 313 -1.62 -29.44 -6.63
N GLY A 314 -0.33 -29.24 -6.91
CA GLY A 314 0.39 -29.94 -7.99
C GLY A 314 0.53 -31.47 -7.85
N SER A 315 0.20 -32.05 -6.69
CA SER A 315 0.46 -33.46 -6.35
C SER A 315 -0.78 -34.36 -6.51
N GLY A 316 -0.92 -34.96 -7.70
CA GLY A 316 -1.17 -36.40 -7.92
C GLY A 316 -2.27 -37.19 -7.19
N GLY A 317 -3.25 -36.58 -6.52
CA GLY A 317 -4.40 -37.30 -6.00
C GLY A 317 -5.41 -37.64 -7.10
N LYS A 318 -5.92 -38.88 -7.18
CA LYS A 318 -6.95 -39.33 -8.14
C LYS A 318 -8.29 -38.55 -8.09
N LYS A 319 -8.43 -37.56 -7.20
CA LYS A 319 -9.64 -36.74 -7.01
C LYS A 319 -9.27 -35.26 -7.10
N ILE A 320 -9.89 -34.55 -8.03
CA ILE A 320 -9.74 -33.09 -8.18
C ILE A 320 -10.51 -32.43 -7.03
N THR A 321 -9.78 -31.71 -6.17
CA THR A 321 -10.38 -30.88 -5.11
C THR A 321 -10.20 -29.42 -5.50
N CYS A 322 -11.30 -28.75 -5.84
CA CYS A 322 -11.31 -27.32 -6.18
C CYS A 322 -11.10 -26.48 -4.91
N THR A 323 -9.89 -25.97 -4.69
CA THR A 323 -9.60 -25.11 -3.53
C THR A 323 -9.88 -23.64 -3.87
N TYR A 324 -10.46 -22.90 -2.93
CA TYR A 324 -10.79 -21.47 -3.05
C TYR A 324 -10.53 -20.75 -1.73
N ILE A 325 -10.41 -19.42 -1.76
CA ILE A 325 -10.32 -18.57 -0.56
C ILE A 325 -11.66 -17.88 -0.34
N ASN A 326 -12.26 -18.02 0.84
CA ASN A 326 -13.53 -17.40 1.16
C ASN A 326 -13.37 -15.92 1.58
N SER A 327 -12.78 -15.11 0.70
CA SER A 327 -12.53 -13.68 0.88
C SER A 327 -12.72 -12.93 -0.46
N PRO A 328 -12.93 -11.60 -0.47
CA PRO A 328 -12.97 -10.81 -1.71
C PRO A 328 -11.70 -10.95 -2.57
N GLU A 329 -10.53 -11.14 -1.95
CA GLU A 329 -9.24 -11.38 -2.61
C GLU A 329 -9.22 -12.75 -3.34
N GLY A 330 -10.15 -13.66 -3.03
CA GLY A 330 -10.29 -14.95 -3.70
C GLY A 330 -11.07 -14.90 -5.01
N MET A 331 -11.45 -13.71 -5.49
CA MET A 331 -12.11 -13.51 -6.79
C MET A 331 -11.06 -13.29 -7.88
N VAL A 332 -11.35 -13.70 -9.12
CA VAL A 332 -10.42 -13.49 -10.25
C VAL A 332 -10.14 -12.00 -10.45
N ASP A 333 -8.86 -11.63 -10.56
CA ASP A 333 -8.46 -10.23 -10.69
C ASP A 333 -8.96 -9.60 -12.01
N PRO A 334 -9.34 -8.31 -12.01
CA PRO A 334 -9.67 -7.59 -13.24
C PRO A 334 -8.51 -7.60 -14.24
N GLY A 335 -8.83 -7.64 -15.54
CA GLY A 335 -7.86 -7.75 -16.63
C GLY A 335 -7.34 -9.18 -16.88
N THR A 336 -7.64 -10.14 -16.00
CA THR A 336 -7.19 -11.52 -16.17
C THR A 336 -7.76 -12.13 -17.45
N LYS A 337 -6.92 -12.83 -18.21
CA LYS A 337 -7.34 -13.59 -19.40
C LYS A 337 -8.32 -14.70 -19.01
N CYS A 338 -9.54 -14.65 -19.57
CA CYS A 338 -10.61 -15.63 -19.34
C CYS A 338 -10.93 -16.48 -20.58
N GLY A 339 -10.33 -16.16 -21.71
CA GLY A 339 -10.39 -16.88 -22.98
C GLY A 339 -9.46 -16.22 -23.99
N ASP A 340 -9.25 -16.83 -25.16
CA ASP A 340 -8.45 -16.20 -26.20
C ASP A 340 -9.13 -14.91 -26.71
N GLY A 341 -8.37 -13.82 -26.70
CA GLY A 341 -8.88 -12.48 -27.01
C GLY A 341 -9.84 -11.91 -25.97
N LYS A 342 -9.95 -12.48 -24.77
CA LYS A 342 -10.90 -12.06 -23.73
C LYS A 342 -10.29 -11.85 -22.36
N VAL A 343 -10.85 -10.90 -21.62
CA VAL A 343 -10.41 -10.48 -20.27
C VAL A 343 -11.60 -10.31 -19.33
N CYS A 344 -11.34 -10.46 -18.03
CA CYS A 344 -12.31 -10.21 -16.97
C CYS A 344 -12.44 -8.72 -16.65
N ILE A 345 -13.57 -8.10 -16.95
CA ILE A 345 -13.89 -6.72 -16.55
C ILE A 345 -15.26 -6.72 -15.88
N ASN A 346 -15.34 -6.10 -14.69
CA ASN A 346 -16.58 -6.05 -13.90
C ASN A 346 -17.25 -7.43 -13.76
N ARG A 347 -16.43 -8.46 -13.54
CA ARG A 347 -16.86 -9.86 -13.34
C ARG A 347 -17.49 -10.50 -14.59
N ARG A 348 -17.22 -9.96 -15.79
CA ARG A 348 -17.64 -10.49 -17.08
C ARG A 348 -16.43 -10.79 -17.98
N CYS A 349 -16.51 -11.86 -18.75
CA CYS A 349 -15.50 -12.26 -19.73
C CYS A 349 -15.79 -11.61 -21.09
N VAL A 350 -15.14 -10.47 -21.34
CA VAL A 350 -15.40 -9.61 -22.50
C VAL A 350 -14.23 -9.61 -23.49
N ASN A 351 -14.48 -9.25 -24.74
CA ASN A 351 -13.42 -9.13 -25.75
C ASN A 351 -12.45 -8.00 -25.40
N VAL A 352 -11.16 -8.28 -25.52
CA VAL A 352 -10.07 -7.34 -25.18
C VAL A 352 -10.16 -6.04 -25.98
N GLN A 353 -10.62 -6.11 -27.23
CA GLN A 353 -10.77 -4.95 -28.14
C GLN A 353 -11.89 -3.99 -27.72
N THR A 354 -12.85 -4.45 -26.93
CA THR A 354 -14.00 -3.64 -26.45
C THR A 354 -13.93 -3.36 -24.96
N ALA A 355 -12.92 -3.89 -24.27
CA ALA A 355 -12.76 -3.82 -22.82
C ALA A 355 -12.10 -2.50 -22.35
N TYR A 356 -11.31 -1.87 -23.22
CA TYR A 356 -10.40 -0.76 -22.91
C TYR A 356 -10.56 0.40 -23.87
#